data_AF-A0A1S3HXM1-F1
#
_entry.id   AF-A0A1S3HXM1-F1
#
_cell.length_a   1.000
_cell.length_b   1.000
_cell.length_c   1.000
_cell.angle_alpha   90.00
_cell.angle_beta   90.00
_cell.angle_gamma   90.00
#
_symmetry.space_group_name_H-M   'P 1'
#
loop_
_entity.id
_entity.type
_entity.pdbx_description
1 polymer ?
#
loop_
_entity_poly.entity_id
_entity_poly.type
_entity_poly.pdbx_seq_one_letter_code
_entity_poly.pdbx_strand_id
1 'polypeptide(L)'
;MDFALLQSENWFREIVNFRSNPAAYFSNRKLVDESFLHDVLQALCTDTIQDAAKIHLLGLLQEYGSYLFQTASSIEQTVASLQDMFSQSTASSTPFYRGHILTTITTVLVSFDQLNEQPQLFKNFIDLLLDVVSKVNVGDNRLLRGTACQCLQEVEVMYPGILLRKLEHFYQMSQLENTNFCQNYISLFVTILKNTLIALTYSTESVAPQRLTALLCNRTEPLKPLNLPPDTTKVNYKAQQPRSMTEKTITKVGEWSIAQQKKTSFF
;
A
#
# COMPACT_ATOMS: atom_id res chain seq x y z
N MET A 1 22.77 -1.99 -31.59
CA MET A 1 22.83 -3.42 -31.23
C MET A 1 21.52 -3.69 -30.52
N ASP A 2 20.63 -4.45 -31.17
CA ASP A 2 19.25 -4.64 -30.76
C ASP A 2 19.17 -5.40 -29.43
N PHE A 3 18.81 -4.69 -28.36
CA PHE A 3 18.48 -5.28 -27.08
C PHE A 3 16.98 -5.52 -27.05
N ALA A 4 16.62 -6.74 -27.40
CA ALA A 4 15.26 -7.22 -27.36
C ALA A 4 15.28 -8.68 -26.87
N LEU A 5 15.94 -8.92 -25.74
CA LEU A 5 16.12 -10.28 -25.18
C LEU A 5 14.76 -10.95 -24.95
N LEU A 6 13.77 -10.14 -24.56
CA LEU A 6 12.38 -10.55 -24.33
C LEU A 6 11.47 -10.46 -25.57
N GLN A 7 11.95 -9.96 -26.72
CA GLN A 7 11.21 -10.04 -28.00
C GLN A 7 11.54 -11.30 -28.81
N SER A 8 12.53 -12.09 -28.38
CA SER A 8 12.81 -13.40 -28.96
C SER A 8 11.75 -14.42 -28.54
N GLU A 9 11.52 -15.47 -29.34
CA GLU A 9 10.65 -16.61 -28.98
C GLU A 9 11.07 -17.32 -27.67
N ASN A 10 12.24 -16.99 -27.12
CA ASN A 10 12.82 -17.59 -25.92
C ASN A 10 12.71 -16.74 -24.64
N TRP A 11 11.89 -15.68 -24.62
CA TRP A 11 11.72 -14.80 -23.44
C TRP A 11 11.47 -15.56 -22.12
N PHE A 12 10.72 -16.66 -22.16
CA PHE A 12 10.45 -17.50 -20.99
C PHE A 12 11.73 -18.14 -20.43
N ARG A 13 12.61 -18.62 -21.31
CA ARG A 13 13.91 -19.19 -20.92
C ARG A 13 14.78 -18.14 -20.24
N GLU A 14 14.73 -16.90 -20.72
CA GLU A 14 15.46 -15.79 -20.12
C GLU A 14 14.97 -15.48 -18.70
N ILE A 15 13.65 -15.47 -18.49
CA ILE A 15 13.08 -15.34 -17.14
C ILE A 15 13.49 -16.49 -16.23
N VAL A 16 13.46 -17.74 -16.72
CA VAL A 16 13.85 -18.91 -15.91
C VAL A 16 15.34 -18.85 -15.54
N ASN A 17 16.21 -18.48 -16.48
CA ASN A 17 17.64 -18.31 -16.22
C ASN A 17 17.89 -17.23 -15.18
N PHE A 18 17.23 -16.08 -15.31
CA PHE A 18 17.32 -14.98 -14.35
C PHE A 18 16.84 -15.43 -12.96
N ARG A 19 15.66 -16.05 -12.84
CA ARG A 19 15.09 -16.52 -11.57
C ARG A 19 15.97 -17.57 -10.88
N SER A 20 16.69 -18.39 -11.65
CA SER A 20 17.57 -19.43 -11.11
C SER A 20 18.78 -18.85 -10.39
N ASN A 21 19.39 -17.79 -10.94
CA ASN A 21 20.49 -17.08 -10.29
C ASN A 21 20.63 -15.65 -10.85
N PRO A 22 19.97 -14.65 -10.24
CA PRO A 22 19.98 -13.27 -10.74
C PRO A 22 21.39 -12.66 -10.81
N ALA A 23 22.21 -12.88 -9.78
CA ALA A 23 23.57 -12.33 -9.71
C ALA A 23 24.48 -12.91 -10.82
N ALA A 24 24.40 -14.23 -11.06
CA ALA A 24 25.15 -14.87 -12.13
C ALA A 24 24.62 -14.47 -13.52
N TYR A 25 23.31 -14.25 -13.65
CA TYR A 25 22.71 -13.80 -14.91
C TYR A 25 23.32 -12.49 -15.40
N PHE A 26 23.44 -11.47 -14.54
CA PHE A 26 24.08 -10.20 -14.88
C PHE A 26 25.58 -10.34 -15.10
N SER A 27 26.28 -11.05 -14.20
CA SER A 27 27.74 -11.24 -14.26
C SER A 27 28.19 -11.95 -15.54
N ASN A 28 27.46 -12.98 -15.97
CA ASN A 28 27.82 -13.79 -17.13
C ASN A 28 27.60 -13.08 -18.46
N ARG A 29 26.67 -12.11 -18.53
CA ARG A 29 26.28 -11.47 -19.79
C ARG A 29 26.89 -10.09 -20.02
N LYS A 30 27.63 -9.54 -19.05
CA LYS A 30 28.11 -8.14 -19.10
C LYS A 30 26.99 -7.16 -19.46
N LEU A 31 25.75 -7.48 -19.07
CA LEU A 31 24.61 -6.60 -19.31
C LEU A 31 24.74 -5.41 -18.38
N VAL A 32 24.39 -4.23 -18.88
CA VAL A 32 24.16 -3.08 -18.01
C VAL A 32 22.88 -3.38 -17.24
N ASP A 33 22.91 -3.30 -15.92
CA ASP A 33 21.83 -3.77 -15.05
C ASP A 33 20.45 -3.14 -15.38
N GLU A 34 20.43 -1.92 -15.91
CA GLU A 34 19.21 -1.21 -16.33
C GLU A 34 18.64 -1.68 -17.69
N SER A 35 19.44 -2.33 -18.54
CA SER A 35 18.99 -2.81 -19.87
C SER A 35 17.93 -3.91 -19.76
N PHE A 36 18.08 -4.81 -18.79
CA PHE A 36 17.13 -5.90 -18.59
C PHE A 36 15.80 -5.39 -18.00
N LEU A 37 15.86 -4.43 -17.07
CA LEU A 37 14.64 -3.78 -16.56
C LEU A 37 13.89 -3.07 -17.69
N HIS A 38 14.61 -2.35 -18.56
CA HIS A 38 14.01 -1.71 -19.72
C HIS A 38 13.33 -2.73 -20.64
N ASP A 39 13.99 -3.85 -20.95
CA ASP A 39 13.39 -4.93 -21.74
C ASP A 39 12.10 -5.47 -21.10
N VAL A 40 12.07 -5.63 -19.76
CA VAL A 40 10.88 -6.08 -19.01
C VAL A 40 9.74 -5.07 -19.13
N LEU A 41 10.02 -3.78 -18.95
CA LEU A 41 9.02 -2.71 -19.08
C LEU A 41 8.50 -2.60 -20.51
N GLN A 42 9.39 -2.71 -21.50
CA GLN A 42 9.04 -2.73 -22.91
C GLN A 42 8.11 -3.90 -23.25
N ALA A 43 8.41 -5.10 -22.72
CA ALA A 43 7.58 -6.29 -22.89
C ALA A 43 6.18 -6.09 -22.26
N LEU A 44 6.10 -5.46 -21.08
CA LEU A 44 4.82 -5.12 -20.43
C LEU A 44 3.98 -4.13 -21.26
N CYS A 45 4.62 -3.15 -21.91
CA CYS A 45 3.97 -2.19 -22.81
C CYS A 45 3.45 -2.82 -24.11
N THR A 46 4.05 -3.92 -24.57
CA THR A 46 3.74 -4.46 -25.90
C THR A 46 2.43 -5.24 -25.90
N ASP A 47 1.53 -4.96 -26.85
CA ASP A 47 0.22 -5.64 -26.95
C ASP A 47 0.29 -7.07 -27.51
N THR A 48 1.46 -7.51 -27.97
CA THR A 48 1.68 -8.86 -28.50
C THR A 48 1.74 -9.93 -27.42
N ILE A 49 2.02 -9.54 -26.17
CA ILE A 49 2.16 -10.46 -25.03
C ILE A 49 0.82 -10.61 -24.34
N GLN A 50 0.40 -11.85 -24.07
CA GLN A 50 -0.84 -12.15 -23.35
C GLN A 50 -0.79 -11.67 -21.88
N ASP A 51 -1.93 -11.27 -21.32
CA ASP A 51 -2.06 -10.82 -19.92
C ASP A 51 -1.40 -11.78 -18.91
N ALA A 52 -1.54 -13.10 -19.09
CA ALA A 52 -0.93 -14.09 -18.19
C ALA A 52 0.61 -13.99 -18.15
N ALA A 53 1.26 -13.79 -19.31
CA ALA A 53 2.70 -13.59 -19.39
C ALA A 53 3.12 -12.23 -18.78
N LYS A 54 2.33 -11.18 -19.01
CA LYS A 54 2.54 -9.87 -18.37
C LYS A 54 2.46 -9.96 -16.84
N ILE A 55 1.55 -10.78 -16.30
CA ILE A 55 1.45 -11.01 -14.86
C ILE A 55 2.71 -11.69 -14.30
N HIS A 56 3.31 -12.64 -15.02
CA HIS A 56 4.58 -13.24 -14.62
C HIS A 56 5.74 -12.22 -14.63
N LEU A 57 5.75 -11.29 -15.57
CA LEU A 57 6.70 -10.18 -15.63
C LEU A 57 6.49 -9.20 -14.46
N LEU A 58 5.24 -8.85 -14.14
CA LEU A 58 4.92 -8.05 -12.96
C LEU A 58 5.37 -8.73 -11.65
N GLY A 59 5.18 -10.05 -11.54
CA GLY A 59 5.71 -10.83 -10.41
C GLY A 59 7.24 -10.79 -10.32
N LEU A 60 7.95 -10.72 -11.45
CA LEU A 60 9.41 -10.55 -11.47
C LEU A 60 9.84 -9.26 -10.78
N LEU A 61 9.13 -8.16 -11.05
CA LEU A 61 9.39 -6.84 -10.45
C LEU A 61 9.17 -6.86 -8.93
N GLN A 62 8.18 -7.64 -8.47
CA GLN A 62 7.89 -7.80 -7.04
C GLN A 62 8.95 -8.64 -6.33
N GLU A 63 9.33 -9.78 -6.91
CA GLU A 63 10.20 -10.78 -6.26
C GLU A 63 11.70 -10.38 -6.30
N TYR A 64 12.15 -9.76 -7.38
CA TYR A 64 13.57 -9.49 -7.64
C TYR A 64 13.90 -8.00 -7.67
N GLY A 65 13.07 -7.17 -7.02
CA GLY A 65 13.25 -5.73 -7.01
C GLY A 65 14.65 -5.27 -6.59
N SER A 66 15.29 -5.95 -5.63
CA SER A 66 16.65 -5.56 -5.16
C SER A 66 17.73 -5.70 -6.23
N TYR A 67 17.53 -6.55 -7.23
CA TYR A 67 18.43 -6.71 -8.36
C TYR A 67 18.08 -5.76 -9.51
N LEU A 68 16.80 -5.44 -9.67
CA LEU A 68 16.28 -4.64 -10.79
C LEU A 68 16.32 -3.13 -10.50
N PHE A 69 16.09 -2.73 -9.25
CA PHE A 69 15.95 -1.34 -8.82
C PHE A 69 17.21 -0.86 -8.09
N GLN A 70 18.27 -0.63 -8.86
CA GLN A 70 19.56 -0.22 -8.29
C GLN A 70 19.66 1.29 -8.03
N THR A 71 18.81 2.09 -8.67
CA THR A 71 18.83 3.55 -8.59
C THR A 71 17.45 4.12 -8.27
N ALA A 72 17.38 5.27 -7.61
CA ALA A 72 16.11 5.97 -7.36
C ALA A 72 15.35 6.28 -8.68
N SER A 73 16.10 6.61 -9.74
CA SER A 73 15.57 6.84 -11.09
C SER A 73 14.91 5.59 -11.66
N SER A 74 15.51 4.41 -11.49
CA SER A 74 14.93 3.15 -11.99
C SER A 74 13.58 2.82 -11.34
N ILE A 75 13.43 3.14 -10.05
CA ILE A 75 12.17 2.99 -9.30
C ILE A 75 11.13 3.97 -9.84
N GLU A 76 11.49 5.25 -9.95
CA GLU A 76 10.59 6.31 -10.42
C GLU A 76 10.08 6.00 -11.83
N GLN A 77 10.98 5.65 -12.76
CA GLN A 77 10.64 5.29 -14.14
C GLN A 77 9.75 4.05 -14.21
N THR A 78 10.01 3.04 -13.38
CA THR A 78 9.19 1.83 -13.31
C THR A 78 7.78 2.17 -12.82
N VAL A 79 7.66 2.92 -11.72
CA VAL A 79 6.37 3.32 -11.16
C VAL A 79 5.59 4.17 -12.16
N ALA A 80 6.23 5.16 -12.78
CA ALA A 80 5.62 6.01 -13.81
C ALA A 80 5.12 5.17 -15.00
N SER A 81 5.96 4.26 -15.52
CA SER A 81 5.60 3.38 -16.64
C SER A 81 4.39 2.50 -16.29
N LEU A 82 4.36 1.93 -15.08
CA LEU A 82 3.23 1.12 -14.62
C LEU A 82 1.95 1.95 -14.41
N GLN A 83 2.05 3.20 -13.93
CA GLN A 83 0.90 4.11 -13.83
C GLN A 83 0.36 4.50 -15.20
N ASP A 84 1.23 4.71 -16.17
CA ASP A 84 0.86 4.97 -17.56
C ASP A 84 0.16 3.75 -18.17
N MET A 85 0.71 2.54 -18.00
CA MET A 85 0.06 1.29 -18.44
C MET A 85 -1.33 1.12 -17.79
N PHE A 86 -1.47 1.42 -16.49
CA PHE A 86 -2.75 1.37 -15.80
C PHE A 86 -3.76 2.36 -16.38
N SER A 87 -3.31 3.55 -16.75
CA SER A 87 -4.15 4.62 -17.29
C SER A 87 -4.56 4.36 -18.75
N GLN A 88 -3.65 3.77 -19.53
CA GLN A 88 -3.84 3.43 -20.94
C GLN A 88 -4.61 2.11 -21.13
N SER A 89 -4.70 1.27 -20.10
CA SER A 89 -5.42 -0.01 -20.17
C SER A 89 -6.87 0.21 -20.67
N THR A 90 -7.15 -0.30 -21.87
CA THR A 90 -8.44 -0.12 -22.55
C THR A 90 -9.51 -1.05 -21.95
N ALA A 91 -10.76 -0.91 -22.40
CA ALA A 91 -11.88 -1.74 -21.94
C ALA A 91 -11.68 -3.26 -22.16
N SER A 92 -10.72 -3.68 -22.98
CA SER A 92 -10.37 -5.10 -23.17
C SER A 92 -9.39 -5.65 -22.13
N SER A 93 -8.70 -4.80 -21.36
CA SER A 93 -7.77 -5.25 -20.32
C SER A 93 -8.53 -5.85 -19.14
N THR A 94 -8.12 -7.04 -18.72
CA THR A 94 -8.79 -7.72 -17.62
C THR A 94 -8.64 -6.93 -16.30
N PRO A 95 -9.70 -6.80 -15.47
CA PRO A 95 -9.57 -6.19 -14.14
C PRO A 95 -8.49 -6.86 -13.27
N PHE A 96 -8.21 -8.14 -13.55
CA PHE A 96 -7.16 -8.93 -12.94
C PHE A 96 -5.77 -8.39 -13.25
N TYR A 97 -5.43 -8.19 -14.54
CA TYR A 97 -4.15 -7.59 -14.94
C TYR A 97 -3.96 -6.19 -14.34
N ARG A 98 -5.00 -5.35 -14.39
CA ARG A 98 -4.96 -4.01 -13.80
C ARG A 98 -4.73 -4.04 -12.29
N GLY A 99 -5.34 -5.00 -11.60
CA GLY A 99 -5.11 -5.25 -10.17
C GLY A 99 -3.65 -5.66 -9.87
N HIS A 100 -3.06 -6.49 -10.73
CA HIS A 100 -1.64 -6.85 -10.61
C HIS A 100 -0.71 -5.66 -10.81
N ILE A 101 -1.03 -4.71 -11.69
CA ILE A 101 -0.26 -3.46 -11.81
C ILE A 101 -0.29 -2.68 -10.49
N LEU A 102 -1.48 -2.45 -9.91
CA LEU A 102 -1.61 -1.73 -8.63
C LEU A 102 -0.84 -2.43 -7.50
N THR A 103 -0.95 -3.77 -7.44
CA THR A 103 -0.22 -4.57 -6.45
C THR A 103 1.29 -4.41 -6.62
N THR A 104 1.79 -4.49 -7.87
CA THR A 104 3.22 -4.35 -8.17
C THR A 104 3.75 -2.98 -7.76
N ILE A 105 3.05 -1.89 -8.12
CA ILE A 105 3.46 -0.54 -7.74
C ILE A 105 3.49 -0.42 -6.20
N THR A 106 2.46 -0.94 -5.51
CA THR A 106 2.41 -0.92 -4.05
C THR A 106 3.60 -1.64 -3.43
N THR A 107 3.90 -2.86 -3.90
CA THR A 107 5.04 -3.66 -3.42
C THR A 107 6.35 -2.92 -3.61
N VAL A 108 6.58 -2.31 -4.79
CA VAL A 108 7.81 -1.56 -5.06
C VAL A 108 7.90 -0.33 -4.14
N LEU A 109 6.86 0.50 -4.07
CA LEU A 109 6.89 1.71 -3.25
C LEU A 109 7.13 1.42 -1.76
N VAL A 110 6.52 0.35 -1.25
CA VAL A 110 6.66 -0.08 0.14
C VAL A 110 8.04 -0.69 0.40
N SER A 111 8.50 -1.62 -0.46
CA SER A 111 9.74 -2.38 -0.25
C SER A 111 10.99 -1.50 -0.28
N PHE A 112 10.94 -0.39 -1.02
CA PHE A 112 12.03 0.57 -1.16
C PHE A 112 11.81 1.87 -0.36
N ASP A 113 10.91 1.87 0.63
CA ASP A 113 10.66 3.01 1.55
C ASP A 113 10.43 4.34 0.81
N GLN A 114 9.70 4.30 -0.31
CA GLN A 114 9.57 5.45 -1.23
C GLN A 114 8.74 6.59 -0.63
N LEU A 115 8.05 6.38 0.49
CA LEU A 115 7.47 7.46 1.28
C LEU A 115 8.53 8.45 1.77
N ASN A 116 9.72 7.94 2.14
CA ASN A 116 10.82 8.76 2.65
C ASN A 116 11.73 9.25 1.52
N GLU A 117 12.03 8.40 0.54
CA GLU A 117 12.92 8.73 -0.57
C GLU A 117 12.27 9.67 -1.61
N GLN A 118 11.01 9.37 -1.99
CA GLN A 118 10.29 10.11 -3.04
C GLN A 118 8.81 10.35 -2.64
N PRO A 119 8.54 11.21 -1.64
CA PRO A 119 7.19 11.39 -1.08
C PRO A 119 6.12 11.77 -2.11
N GLN A 120 6.49 12.54 -3.14
CA GLN A 120 5.55 12.96 -4.18
C GLN A 120 5.11 11.81 -5.09
N LEU A 121 6.05 10.92 -5.45
CA LEU A 121 5.75 9.70 -6.23
C LEU A 121 4.78 8.80 -5.45
N PHE A 122 5.08 8.60 -4.16
CA PHE A 122 4.23 7.84 -3.25
C PHE A 122 2.82 8.45 -3.16
N LYS A 123 2.74 9.76 -2.91
CA LYS A 123 1.48 10.51 -2.82
C LYS A 123 0.63 10.38 -4.09
N ASN A 124 1.23 10.57 -5.26
CA ASN A 124 0.52 10.45 -6.54
C ASN A 124 -0.11 9.06 -6.71
N PHE A 125 0.60 8.00 -6.28
CA PHE A 125 0.07 6.65 -6.32
C PHE A 125 -1.05 6.41 -5.30
N ILE A 126 -0.94 6.93 -4.08
CA ILE A 126 -2.05 6.84 -3.11
C ILE A 126 -3.28 7.57 -3.63
N ASP A 127 -3.12 8.74 -4.26
CA ASP A 127 -4.24 9.44 -4.90
C ASP A 127 -4.89 8.57 -5.98
N LEU A 128 -4.10 7.91 -6.83
CA LEU A 128 -4.63 6.94 -7.81
C LEU A 128 -5.44 5.81 -7.16
N LEU A 129 -4.99 5.24 -6.04
CA LEU A 129 -5.75 4.22 -5.31
C LEU A 129 -7.05 4.80 -4.75
N LEU A 130 -7.02 6.03 -4.23
CA LEU A 130 -8.19 6.73 -3.70
C LEU A 130 -9.23 7.00 -4.80
N ASP A 131 -8.82 7.32 -6.03
CA ASP A 131 -9.70 7.40 -7.21
C ASP A 131 -10.42 6.09 -7.52
N VAL A 132 -9.73 4.96 -7.36
CA VAL A 132 -10.30 3.65 -7.66
C VAL A 132 -11.33 3.27 -6.60
N VAL A 133 -11.01 3.41 -5.32
CA VAL A 133 -11.93 3.05 -4.21
C VAL A 133 -13.10 4.01 -4.08
N SER A 134 -13.00 5.27 -4.54
CA SER A 134 -14.13 6.21 -4.47
C SER A 134 -15.28 5.85 -5.42
N LYS A 135 -15.06 4.97 -6.40
CA LYS A 135 -16.08 4.54 -7.39
C LYS A 135 -16.99 3.43 -6.86
N VAL A 136 -17.41 3.54 -5.60
CA VAL A 136 -18.25 2.55 -4.90
C VAL A 136 -19.54 2.31 -5.69
N ASN A 137 -19.87 1.04 -5.95
CA ASN A 137 -21.02 0.61 -6.76
C ASN A 137 -21.10 1.18 -8.19
N VAL A 138 -20.03 1.82 -8.71
CA VAL A 138 -19.99 2.36 -10.07
C VAL A 138 -19.21 1.41 -10.99
N GLY A 139 -19.87 0.94 -12.05
CA GLY A 139 -19.29 0.11 -13.11
C GLY A 139 -18.84 -1.29 -12.68
N ASP A 140 -18.28 -2.04 -13.64
CA ASP A 140 -17.86 -3.43 -13.47
C ASP A 140 -16.47 -3.62 -12.85
N ASN A 141 -15.91 -2.57 -12.25
CA ASN A 141 -14.55 -2.58 -11.69
C ASN A 141 -14.47 -3.09 -10.23
N ARG A 142 -15.40 -3.96 -9.81
CA ARG A 142 -15.52 -4.41 -8.40
C ARG A 142 -14.24 -5.08 -7.89
N LEU A 143 -13.67 -5.98 -8.70
CA LEU A 143 -12.41 -6.66 -8.39
C LEU A 143 -11.29 -5.64 -8.19
N LEU A 144 -11.19 -4.67 -9.11
CA LEU A 144 -10.16 -3.64 -9.07
C LEU A 144 -10.29 -2.74 -7.83
N ARG A 145 -11.51 -2.41 -7.41
CA ARG A 145 -11.76 -1.70 -6.15
C ARG A 145 -11.32 -2.51 -4.93
N GLY A 146 -11.61 -3.82 -4.94
CA GLY A 146 -11.13 -4.75 -3.92
C GLY A 146 -9.61 -4.74 -3.82
N THR A 147 -8.91 -4.88 -4.95
CA THR A 147 -7.44 -4.82 -5.00
C THR A 147 -6.91 -3.47 -4.52
N ALA A 148 -7.51 -2.35 -4.92
CA ALA A 148 -7.09 -1.04 -4.45
C ALA A 148 -7.29 -0.87 -2.93
N CYS A 149 -8.36 -1.43 -2.36
CA CYS A 149 -8.54 -1.47 -0.89
C CYS A 149 -7.44 -2.27 -0.21
N GLN A 150 -7.05 -3.43 -0.76
CA GLN A 150 -5.96 -4.24 -0.24
C GLN A 150 -4.61 -3.52 -0.35
N CYS A 151 -4.35 -2.81 -1.45
CA CYS A 151 -3.15 -2.00 -1.63
C CYS A 151 -3.07 -0.87 -0.59
N LEU A 152 -4.18 -0.16 -0.35
CA LEU A 152 -4.26 0.85 0.71
C LEU A 152 -4.11 0.25 2.11
N GLN A 153 -4.62 -0.96 2.32
CA GLN A 153 -4.47 -1.67 3.58
C GLN A 153 -3.00 -2.01 3.84
N GLU A 154 -2.29 -2.52 2.83
CA GLU A 154 -0.85 -2.80 2.91
C GLU A 154 -0.06 -1.52 3.24
N VAL A 155 -0.38 -0.42 2.57
CA VAL A 155 0.21 0.90 2.86
C VAL A 155 -0.03 1.31 4.31
N GLU A 156 -1.25 1.16 4.82
CA GLU A 156 -1.60 1.50 6.19
C GLU A 156 -0.94 0.55 7.22
N VAL A 157 -0.71 -0.71 6.87
CA VAL A 157 0.04 -1.67 7.71
C VAL A 157 1.53 -1.30 7.79
N MET A 158 2.11 -0.86 6.68
CA MET A 158 3.52 -0.52 6.57
C MET A 158 3.83 0.89 7.08
N TYR A 159 2.86 1.80 6.96
CA TYR A 159 2.92 3.17 7.45
C TYR A 159 1.69 3.55 8.32
N PRO A 160 1.53 2.95 9.52
CA PRO A 160 0.42 3.21 10.43
C PRO A 160 0.06 4.69 10.65
N GLY A 161 -1.20 5.02 10.42
CA GLY A 161 -1.76 6.36 10.58
C GLY A 161 -1.65 7.25 9.35
N ILE A 162 -1.10 6.76 8.22
CA ILE A 162 -1.01 7.54 6.99
C ILE A 162 -2.39 7.91 6.42
N LEU A 163 -3.41 7.07 6.62
CA LEU A 163 -4.79 7.33 6.18
C LEU A 163 -5.69 7.86 7.31
N LEU A 164 -5.15 8.18 8.49
CA LEU A 164 -5.87 8.68 9.67
C LEU A 164 -6.91 9.76 9.35
N ARG A 165 -6.50 10.77 8.56
CA ARG A 165 -7.35 11.94 8.23
C ARG A 165 -8.48 11.60 7.26
N LYS A 166 -8.44 10.40 6.65
CA LYS A 166 -9.43 9.92 5.69
C LYS A 166 -10.38 8.88 6.29
N LEU A 167 -10.30 8.63 7.60
CA LEU A 167 -11.05 7.59 8.30
C LEU A 167 -12.56 7.64 8.04
N GLU A 168 -13.19 8.81 8.15
CA GLU A 168 -14.63 8.97 7.87
C GLU A 168 -15.01 8.60 6.43
N HIS A 169 -14.18 8.94 5.45
CA HIS A 169 -14.45 8.59 4.04
C HIS A 169 -14.51 7.07 3.87
N PHE A 170 -13.56 6.34 4.47
CA PHE A 170 -13.55 4.88 4.41
C PHE A 170 -14.71 4.25 5.18
N TYR A 171 -15.10 4.84 6.32
CA TYR A 171 -16.31 4.43 7.03
C TYR A 171 -17.54 4.54 6.10
N GLN A 172 -17.74 5.70 5.46
CA GLN A 172 -18.87 5.92 4.56
C GLN A 172 -18.83 4.99 3.34
N MET A 173 -17.66 4.80 2.71
CA MET A 173 -17.52 3.86 1.59
C MET A 173 -17.86 2.42 2.00
N SER A 174 -17.48 2.01 3.21
CA SER A 174 -17.80 0.67 3.74
C SER A 174 -19.31 0.47 3.95
N GLN A 175 -20.04 1.53 4.29
CA GLN A 175 -21.51 1.50 4.43
C GLN A 175 -22.22 1.51 3.07
N LEU A 176 -21.64 2.19 2.08
CA LEU A 176 -22.23 2.32 0.74
C LEU A 176 -22.02 1.08 -0.13
N GLU A 177 -20.89 0.38 -0.01
CA GLU A 177 -20.56 -0.77 -0.86
C GLU A 177 -21.53 -1.93 -0.61
N ASN A 178 -22.32 -2.27 -1.62
CA ASN A 178 -23.43 -3.22 -1.51
C ASN A 178 -23.14 -4.58 -2.15
N THR A 179 -21.89 -4.83 -2.56
CA THR A 179 -21.45 -6.09 -3.15
C THR A 179 -20.61 -6.91 -2.16
N ASN A 180 -20.26 -8.15 -2.55
CA ASN A 180 -19.39 -9.02 -1.75
C ASN A 180 -17.99 -8.44 -1.49
N PHE A 181 -17.59 -7.37 -2.20
CA PHE A 181 -16.34 -6.66 -1.95
C PHE A 181 -16.39 -5.71 -0.75
N CYS A 182 -17.54 -5.56 -0.09
CA CYS A 182 -17.69 -4.79 1.15
C CYS A 182 -16.69 -5.22 2.24
N GLN A 183 -16.32 -6.51 2.27
CA GLN A 183 -15.33 -7.05 3.20
C GLN A 183 -13.97 -6.36 3.08
N ASN A 184 -13.54 -5.99 1.86
CA ASN A 184 -12.26 -5.29 1.67
C ASN A 184 -12.32 -3.86 2.22
N TYR A 185 -13.45 -3.15 2.03
CA TYR A 185 -13.65 -1.82 2.60
C TYR A 185 -13.71 -1.84 4.12
N ILE A 186 -14.43 -2.82 4.70
CA ILE A 186 -14.51 -2.99 6.15
C ILE A 186 -13.13 -3.33 6.71
N SER A 187 -12.39 -4.25 6.09
CA SER A 187 -11.03 -4.63 6.49
C SER A 187 -10.08 -3.43 6.49
N LEU A 188 -10.11 -2.63 5.42
CA LEU A 188 -9.33 -1.40 5.32
C LEU A 188 -9.73 -0.40 6.42
N PHE A 189 -11.03 -0.12 6.57
CA PHE A 189 -11.55 0.80 7.59
C PHE A 189 -11.11 0.38 9.00
N VAL A 190 -11.26 -0.90 9.37
CA VAL A 190 -10.87 -1.43 10.68
C VAL A 190 -9.36 -1.29 10.90
N THR A 191 -8.56 -1.51 9.86
CA THR A 191 -7.09 -1.33 9.94
C THR A 191 -6.73 0.13 10.22
N ILE A 192 -7.31 1.07 9.47
CA ILE A 192 -7.10 2.51 9.68
C ILE A 192 -7.59 2.93 11.08
N LEU A 193 -8.76 2.47 11.50
CA LEU A 193 -9.32 2.76 12.82
C LEU A 193 -8.40 2.26 13.95
N LYS A 194 -7.90 1.03 13.84
CA LYS A 194 -6.97 0.46 14.82
C LYS A 194 -5.71 1.32 14.93
N ASN A 195 -5.08 1.63 13.81
CA ASN A 195 -3.85 2.44 13.79
C ASN A 195 -4.10 3.88 14.27
N THR A 196 -5.27 4.43 13.96
CA THR A 196 -5.75 5.71 14.47
C THR A 196 -5.83 5.71 15.99
N LEU A 197 -6.50 4.72 16.57
CA LEU A 197 -6.64 4.59 18.03
C LEU A 197 -5.27 4.47 18.70
N ILE A 198 -4.37 3.66 18.13
CA ILE A 198 -3.00 3.54 18.60
C ILE A 198 -2.29 4.89 18.58
N ALA A 199 -2.33 5.61 17.45
CA ALA A 199 -1.70 6.93 17.32
C ALA A 199 -2.26 7.95 18.34
N LEU A 200 -3.57 7.96 18.57
CA LEU A 200 -4.22 8.84 19.55
C LEU A 200 -3.85 8.49 20.99
N THR A 201 -3.65 7.20 21.32
CA THR A 201 -3.22 6.79 22.67
C THR A 201 -1.78 7.18 23.00
N TYR A 202 -0.91 7.25 21.99
CA TYR A 202 0.50 7.63 22.17
C TYR A 202 0.74 9.14 22.06
N SER A 203 -0.20 9.93 21.52
CA SER A 203 -0.06 11.39 21.54
C SER A 203 -0.17 11.91 22.98
N THR A 204 0.94 12.40 23.52
CA THR A 204 1.11 12.87 24.91
C THR A 204 0.26 14.09 25.27
N GLU A 205 -0.40 14.71 24.29
CA GLU A 205 -1.34 15.80 24.52
C GLU A 205 -2.67 15.22 24.99
N SER A 206 -3.05 15.56 26.23
CA SER A 206 -4.35 15.31 26.87
C SER A 206 -5.45 14.97 25.86
N VAL A 207 -5.85 13.69 25.83
CA VAL A 207 -6.84 13.14 24.89
C VAL A 207 -8.15 13.89 25.11
N ALA A 208 -8.40 14.93 24.32
CA ALA A 208 -9.70 15.55 24.27
C ALA A 208 -10.69 14.45 23.83
N PRO A 209 -11.75 14.16 24.60
CA PRO A 209 -12.67 13.04 24.36
C PRO A 209 -13.34 13.09 22.98
N GLN A 210 -13.24 14.22 22.28
CA GLN A 210 -13.86 14.49 21.00
C GLN A 210 -12.93 14.29 19.80
N ARG A 211 -11.65 13.91 19.96
CA ARG A 211 -10.72 13.77 18.81
C ARG A 211 -11.10 12.62 17.87
N LEU A 212 -11.48 11.47 18.40
CA LEU A 212 -11.96 10.35 17.58
C LEU A 212 -13.29 10.72 16.90
N THR A 213 -14.21 11.33 17.65
CA THR A 213 -15.47 11.84 17.12
C THR A 213 -15.24 12.84 16.00
N ALA A 214 -14.26 13.75 16.14
CA ALA A 214 -13.90 14.69 15.10
C ALA A 214 -13.36 13.99 13.83
N LEU A 215 -12.58 12.92 13.97
CA LEU A 215 -12.07 12.15 12.81
C LEU A 215 -13.13 11.28 12.12
N LEU A 216 -14.17 10.87 12.84
CA LEU A 216 -15.26 10.02 12.33
C LEU A 216 -16.47 10.83 11.84
N CYS A 217 -16.67 12.04 12.34
CA CYS A 217 -17.91 12.79 12.13
C CYS A 217 -17.70 14.19 11.51
N ASN A 218 -16.47 14.68 11.46
CA ASN A 218 -16.16 15.90 10.73
C ASN A 218 -15.17 15.52 9.63
N ARG A 219 -15.60 15.62 8.35
CA ARG A 219 -14.70 15.45 7.21
C ARG A 219 -13.63 16.54 7.27
N THR A 220 -12.56 16.24 8.00
CA THR A 220 -11.49 17.20 8.29
C THR A 220 -10.74 17.58 7.02
N GLU A 221 -10.70 16.67 6.03
CA GLU A 221 -10.01 16.87 4.76
C GLU A 221 -10.75 16.20 3.58
N PRO A 222 -10.55 16.70 2.35
CA PRO A 222 -11.05 16.02 1.15
C PRO A 222 -10.39 14.64 0.99
N LEU A 223 -11.07 13.74 0.27
CA LEU A 223 -10.54 12.39 0.00
C LEU A 223 -9.18 12.48 -0.71
N LYS A 224 -8.99 13.46 -1.59
CA LYS A 224 -7.74 13.74 -2.29
C LYS A 224 -7.40 15.24 -2.20
N PRO A 225 -6.13 15.63 -2.18
CA PRO A 225 -4.95 14.76 -2.24
C PRO A 225 -4.62 14.10 -0.88
N LEU A 226 -3.68 13.15 -0.85
CA LEU A 226 -3.05 12.71 0.40
C LEU A 226 -2.28 13.89 1.01
N ASN A 227 -2.59 14.21 2.27
CA ASN A 227 -1.91 15.26 3.01
C ASN A 227 -0.88 14.61 3.93
N LEU A 228 0.37 14.71 3.53
CA LEU A 228 1.50 14.32 4.37
C LEU A 228 1.85 15.49 5.32
N PRO A 229 2.20 15.23 6.58
CA PRO A 229 2.76 16.25 7.47
C PRO A 229 4.01 16.87 6.85
N PRO A 230 4.30 18.16 7.10
CA PRO A 230 5.43 18.87 6.50
C PRO A 230 6.82 18.28 6.84
N ASP A 231 6.92 17.44 7.87
CA ASP A 231 8.12 16.66 8.23
C ASP A 231 7.80 15.15 8.16
N THR A 232 7.73 14.58 6.95
CA THR A 232 7.60 13.12 6.76
C THR A 232 8.73 12.33 7.41
N THR A 233 9.92 12.95 7.56
CA THR A 233 11.10 12.37 8.22
C THR A 233 10.98 12.27 9.74
N LYS A 234 10.09 13.03 10.39
CA LYS A 234 9.89 13.00 11.86
C LYS A 234 8.68 12.19 12.29
N VAL A 235 7.73 11.95 11.39
CA VAL A 235 6.61 11.07 11.66
C VAL A 235 7.08 9.65 11.41
N ASN A 236 7.53 8.99 12.48
CA ASN A 236 7.91 7.60 12.41
C ASN A 236 6.65 6.76 12.22
N TYR A 237 6.25 6.60 10.96
CA TYR A 237 5.15 5.74 10.55
C TYR A 237 5.46 4.26 10.80
N LYS A 238 6.75 3.87 10.99
CA LYS A 238 7.09 2.47 11.25
C LYS A 238 6.48 2.05 12.59
N ALA A 239 5.78 0.92 12.56
CA ALA A 239 5.04 0.36 13.68
C ALA A 239 5.84 0.50 14.99
N GLN A 240 5.41 1.43 15.85
CA GLN A 240 5.88 1.45 17.23
C GLN A 240 5.41 0.13 17.84
N GLN A 241 6.35 -0.82 17.99
CA GLN A 241 6.09 -2.02 18.78
C GLN A 241 5.53 -1.57 20.13
N PRO A 242 4.47 -2.23 20.64
CA PRO A 242 3.95 -1.90 21.96
C PRO A 242 5.13 -1.97 22.92
N ARG A 243 5.47 -0.83 23.54
CA ARG A 243 6.41 -0.81 24.66
C ARG A 243 5.92 -1.89 25.61
N SER A 244 6.75 -2.89 25.89
CA SER A 244 6.50 -3.87 26.94
C SER A 244 5.95 -3.11 28.14
N MET A 245 4.68 -3.34 28.47
CA MET A 245 4.09 -2.80 29.68
C MET A 245 4.96 -3.29 30.83
N THR A 246 5.87 -2.45 31.32
CA THR A 246 6.52 -2.70 32.59
C THR A 246 5.42 -2.79 33.63
N GLU A 247 5.33 -3.95 34.29
CA GLU A 247 4.33 -4.42 35.27
C GLU A 247 3.92 -3.46 36.40
N LYS A 248 4.42 -2.22 36.44
CA LYS A 248 4.18 -1.27 37.53
C LYS A 248 2.84 -0.53 37.48
N THR A 249 2.06 -0.66 36.41
CA THR A 249 0.77 0.06 36.27
C THR A 249 -0.44 -0.79 36.66
N ILE A 250 -0.30 -2.11 36.82
CA ILE A 250 -1.42 -3.01 37.12
C ILE A 250 -1.84 -2.94 38.60
N THR A 251 -0.95 -2.51 39.51
CA THR A 251 -1.27 -2.45 40.95
C THR A 251 -2.20 -1.31 41.36
N LYS A 252 -2.36 -0.23 40.55
CA LYS A 252 -3.20 0.91 40.96
C LYS A 252 -4.68 0.79 40.58
N VAL A 253 -5.06 -0.11 39.67
CA VAL A 253 -6.47 -0.29 39.27
C VAL A 253 -7.22 -1.23 40.22
N GLY A 254 -6.50 -2.15 40.90
CA GLY A 254 -7.08 -3.07 41.88
C GLY A 254 -7.46 -2.46 43.22
N GLU A 255 -6.88 -1.32 43.61
CA GLU A 255 -7.13 -0.70 44.93
C GLU A 255 -8.43 0.12 45.00
N TRP A 256 -8.97 0.57 43.86
CA TRP A 256 -10.20 1.37 43.83
C TRP A 256 -11.47 0.52 43.97
N SER A 257 -11.41 -0.78 43.67
CA SER A 257 -12.57 -1.68 43.79
C SER A 257 -12.79 -2.17 45.22
N ILE A 258 -11.72 -2.32 46.00
CA ILE A 258 -11.79 -2.85 47.38
C ILE A 258 -12.20 -1.76 48.40
N ALA A 259 -11.90 -0.48 48.12
CA ALA A 259 -12.25 0.62 49.01
C ALA A 259 -13.74 0.99 49.01
N GLN A 260 -14.50 0.63 47.96
CA GLN A 260 -15.94 0.92 47.88
C GLN A 260 -16.85 -0.19 48.40
N GLN A 261 -16.35 -1.43 48.54
CA GLN A 261 -17.14 -2.55 49.10
C GLN A 261 -17.16 -2.61 50.64
N LYS A 262 -16.33 -1.82 51.35
CA LYS A 262 -16.34 -1.77 52.83
C LYS A 262 -17.22 -0.66 53.44
N LYS A 263 -17.95 0.11 52.64
CA LYS A 263 -18.82 1.20 53.14
C LYS A 263 -20.33 0.93 53.07
N THR A 264 -20.78 -0.27 52.72
CA THR A 264 -22.21 -0.60 52.58
C THR A 264 -22.70 -1.77 53.45
N SER A 265 -21.98 -2.14 54.51
CA SER A 265 -22.46 -3.10 55.51
C SER A 265 -22.48 -2.51 56.92
N PHE A 266 -23.38 -1.56 57.15
CA PHE A 266 -23.95 -1.27 58.47
C PHE A 266 -25.36 -0.72 58.22
N PHE A 267 -26.32 -1.64 58.12
CA PHE A 267 -27.66 -1.65 58.72
C PHE A 267 -28.31 -2.97 58.39
#